data_AF-I7MKC5-F1
#
_entry.id   AF-I7MKC5-F1
#
_cell.length_a   1.000
_cell.length_b   1.000
_cell.length_c   1.000
_cell.angle_alpha   90.00
_cell.angle_beta   90.00
_cell.angle_gamma   90.00
#
_symmetry.space_group_name_H-M   'P 1'
#
loop_
_entity.id
_entity.type
_entity.pdbx_description
1 polymer ?
#
loop_
_entity_poly.entity_id
_entity_poly.type
_entity_poly.pdbx_seq_one_letter_code
_entity_poly.pdbx_strand_id
1 'polypeptide(L)'
;MKQIIFVLAILAFVSCQTYNFTVSQGCNPHHCKRNFWQFNHTLESMACPIPGEGNAYLSNPTMSPSEMTLEIATLNQFGKRSKVYVPLQVNQVHIEAHFNNNTTFSIQNCQEAWASENIPLCQNHTFVGVRVQNNNILSNCTFGLDPIF
;
A
#
# COMPACT_ATOMS: atom_id res chain seq x y z
N MET A 1 23.96 20.18 -7.45
CA MET A 1 24.19 18.79 -6.97
C MET A 1 23.22 18.45 -5.84
N LYS A 2 21.92 18.30 -6.13
CA LYS A 2 20.90 17.94 -5.12
C LYS A 2 19.77 17.01 -5.64
N GLN A 3 19.89 16.48 -6.86
CA GLN A 3 18.84 15.66 -7.50
C GLN A 3 19.26 14.20 -7.77
N ILE A 4 20.44 13.77 -7.33
CA ILE A 4 20.95 12.40 -7.59
C ILE A 4 20.52 11.40 -6.50
N ILE A 5 19.81 11.84 -5.46
CA ILE A 5 19.26 10.93 -4.43
C ILE A 5 17.91 10.33 -4.85
N PHE A 6 17.25 10.89 -5.87
CA PHE A 6 15.87 10.55 -6.24
C PHE A 6 15.70 9.19 -6.93
N VAL A 7 16.80 8.55 -7.35
CA VAL A 7 16.77 7.24 -8.05
C VAL A 7 17.52 6.15 -7.27
N LEU A 8 18.32 6.53 -6.25
CA LEU A 8 19.11 5.57 -5.47
C LEU A 8 18.34 4.90 -4.32
N ALA A 9 17.25 5.49 -3.83
CA ALA A 9 16.38 4.83 -2.84
C ALA A 9 15.56 3.69 -3.47
N ILE A 10 15.38 3.75 -4.79
CA ILE A 10 14.69 2.73 -5.58
C ILE A 10 15.71 1.67 -6.03
N LEU A 11 16.89 2.03 -6.56
CA LEU A 11 17.85 1.03 -7.11
C LEU A 11 18.60 0.12 -6.09
N ALA A 12 18.31 0.17 -4.80
CA ALA A 12 18.93 -0.71 -3.80
C ALA A 12 18.25 -2.10 -3.67
N PHE A 13 17.44 -2.52 -4.65
CA PHE A 13 16.53 -3.70 -4.59
C PHE A 13 17.16 -5.11 -4.57
N VAL A 14 18.44 -5.29 -4.21
CA VAL A 14 19.12 -6.62 -4.30
C VAL A 14 19.53 -7.21 -2.95
N SER A 15 19.22 -6.57 -1.83
CA SER A 15 19.28 -7.21 -0.51
C SER A 15 17.88 -7.37 0.06
N CYS A 16 17.70 -8.30 1.00
CA CYS A 16 16.46 -8.68 1.69
C CYS A 16 15.84 -7.48 2.46
N GLN A 17 15.44 -6.42 1.74
CA GLN A 17 15.01 -5.15 2.29
C GLN A 17 13.54 -5.25 2.64
N THR A 18 13.28 -5.17 3.94
CA THR A 18 11.96 -4.98 4.49
C THR A 18 11.84 -3.51 4.87
N TYR A 19 10.88 -2.80 4.30
CA TYR A 19 10.57 -1.42 4.64
C TYR A 19 9.42 -1.41 5.63
N ASN A 20 9.64 -0.75 6.77
CA ASN A 20 8.67 -0.67 7.85
C ASN A 20 7.92 0.65 7.77
N PHE A 21 6.59 0.58 7.81
CA PHE A 21 5.72 1.74 7.85
C PHE A 21 4.78 1.66 9.03
N THR A 22 4.42 2.79 9.62
CA THR A 22 3.26 2.90 10.50
C THR A 22 2.03 3.21 9.66
N VAL A 23 0.94 2.47 9.86
CA VAL A 23 -0.39 2.92 9.43
C VAL A 23 -0.81 4.07 10.36
N SER A 24 -0.58 5.31 9.94
CA SER A 24 -0.82 6.51 10.74
C SER A 24 -2.28 6.96 10.71
N GLN A 25 -2.97 6.69 9.60
CA GLN A 25 -4.40 6.92 9.46
C GLN A 25 -5.05 5.77 8.69
N GLY A 26 -6.10 5.18 9.25
CA GLY A 26 -6.89 4.13 8.60
C GLY A 26 -8.03 4.72 7.75
N CYS A 27 -8.51 3.94 6.78
CA CYS A 27 -9.68 4.33 6.00
C CYS A 27 -10.98 4.17 6.80
N ASN A 28 -12.10 4.68 6.27
CA ASN A 28 -13.41 4.54 6.92
C ASN A 28 -14.06 3.19 6.54
N PRO A 29 -14.23 2.23 7.49
CA PRO A 29 -14.73 0.89 7.18
C PRO A 29 -16.22 0.85 6.76
N HIS A 30 -17.01 1.90 7.06
CA HIS A 30 -18.41 1.98 6.62
C HIS A 30 -18.53 2.35 5.13
N HIS A 31 -17.57 3.13 4.62
CA HIS A 31 -17.59 3.64 3.25
C HIS A 31 -16.55 2.96 2.35
N CYS A 32 -15.57 2.28 2.94
CA CYS A 32 -14.62 1.46 2.22
C CYS A 32 -15.00 -0.02 2.31
N LYS A 33 -15.61 -0.51 1.23
CA LYS A 33 -15.88 -1.94 1.09
C LYS A 33 -14.57 -2.72 1.10
N ARG A 34 -14.68 -3.97 1.56
CA ARG A 34 -13.57 -4.91 1.57
C ARG A 34 -13.03 -5.21 0.16
N ASN A 35 -11.73 -5.47 0.09
CA ASN A 35 -11.09 -6.07 -1.07
C ASN A 35 -10.86 -7.56 -0.84
N PHE A 36 -10.93 -8.35 -1.91
CA PHE A 36 -10.72 -9.78 -1.90
C PHE A 36 -9.74 -10.14 -3.02
N TRP A 37 -8.85 -11.09 -2.77
CA TRP A 37 -7.94 -11.64 -3.78
C TRP A 37 -7.56 -13.08 -3.43
N GLN A 38 -6.96 -13.78 -4.38
CA GLN A 38 -6.40 -15.10 -4.15
C GLN A 38 -4.91 -14.96 -3.83
N PHE A 39 -4.46 -15.55 -2.73
CA PHE A 39 -3.04 -15.63 -2.36
C PHE A 39 -2.76 -17.03 -1.83
N ASN A 40 -1.82 -17.75 -2.45
CA ASN A 40 -1.45 -19.11 -2.08
C ASN A 40 -2.66 -20.04 -1.85
N HIS A 41 -3.60 -20.08 -2.82
CA HIS A 41 -4.85 -20.86 -2.76
C HIS A 41 -5.84 -20.48 -1.65
N THR A 42 -5.62 -19.37 -0.95
CA THR A 42 -6.51 -18.85 0.09
C THR A 42 -7.20 -17.58 -0.42
N LEU A 43 -8.51 -17.47 -0.20
CA LEU A 43 -9.24 -16.22 -0.42
C LEU A 43 -8.89 -15.26 0.71
N GLU A 44 -7.98 -14.34 0.43
CA GLU A 44 -7.59 -13.28 1.34
C GLU A 44 -8.53 -12.08 1.23
N SER A 45 -8.57 -11.29 2.30
CA SER A 45 -9.45 -10.12 2.31
C SER A 45 -8.96 -9.00 3.22
N MET A 46 -8.99 -7.77 2.73
CA MET A 46 -8.53 -6.58 3.45
C MET A 46 -9.67 -5.59 3.64
N ALA A 47 -10.02 -5.35 4.91
CA ALA A 47 -10.80 -4.18 5.32
C ALA A 47 -9.87 -2.97 5.51
N CYS A 48 -10.36 -1.88 6.11
CA CYS A 48 -9.50 -0.75 6.43
C CYS A 48 -8.35 -1.17 7.36
N PRO A 49 -7.10 -0.78 7.02
CA PRO A 49 -5.97 -0.98 7.91
C PRO A 49 -6.18 -0.34 9.27
N ILE A 50 -5.68 -0.98 10.32
CA ILE A 50 -5.84 -0.51 11.70
C ILE A 50 -4.73 0.52 12.01
N PRO A 51 -5.07 1.78 12.37
CA PRO A 51 -4.07 2.78 12.73
C PRO A 51 -3.29 2.39 13.99
N GLY A 52 -2.02 2.79 14.07
CA GLY A 52 -1.19 2.71 15.28
C GLY A 52 -0.72 1.31 15.71
N GLU A 53 -1.24 0.25 15.09
CA GLU A 53 -0.89 -1.14 15.45
C GLU A 53 -0.32 -1.99 14.31
N GLY A 54 -0.47 -1.55 13.06
CA GLY A 54 0.06 -2.26 11.91
C GLY A 54 1.38 -1.64 11.48
N ASN A 55 2.50 -2.25 11.84
CA ASN A 55 3.71 -2.12 11.04
C ASN A 55 3.36 -2.71 9.67
N ALA A 56 3.19 -1.87 8.66
CA ALA A 56 3.07 -2.35 7.30
C ALA A 56 4.48 -2.67 6.82
N TYR A 57 4.68 -3.88 6.30
CA TYR A 57 5.99 -4.34 5.87
C TYR A 57 5.97 -4.54 4.36
N LEU A 58 6.76 -3.75 3.65
CA LEU A 58 7.00 -3.99 2.23
C LEU A 58 8.29 -4.81 2.11
N SER A 59 8.17 -6.04 1.62
CA SER A 59 9.30 -6.95 1.44
C SER A 59 9.35 -7.47 0.01
N ASN A 60 10.53 -7.89 -0.45
CA ASN A 60 10.70 -8.54 -1.74
C ASN A 60 11.06 -10.03 -1.53
N PRO A 61 10.05 -10.91 -1.30
CA PRO A 61 10.31 -12.31 -0.97
C PRO A 61 10.81 -13.12 -2.18
N THR A 62 10.55 -12.69 -3.41
CA THR A 62 10.93 -13.42 -4.63
C THR A 62 12.30 -12.98 -5.19
N MET A 63 12.93 -11.98 -4.56
CA MET A 63 14.13 -11.29 -5.07
C MET A 63 13.95 -10.72 -6.49
N SER A 64 12.71 -10.62 -6.96
CA SER A 64 12.38 -10.04 -8.26
C SER A 64 12.19 -8.54 -8.09
N PRO A 65 12.88 -7.67 -8.83
CA PRO A 65 12.72 -6.22 -8.70
C PRO A 65 11.32 -5.73 -9.11
N SER A 66 10.50 -6.57 -9.75
CA SER A 66 9.14 -6.26 -10.18
C SER A 66 8.05 -6.73 -9.22
N GLU A 67 8.40 -7.38 -8.12
CA GLU A 67 7.44 -7.96 -7.18
C GLU A 67 7.77 -7.59 -5.74
N MET A 68 6.74 -7.25 -4.99
CA MET A 68 6.82 -7.03 -3.55
C MET A 68 5.60 -7.62 -2.86
N THR A 69 5.71 -7.83 -1.56
CA THR A 69 4.58 -8.21 -0.72
C THR A 69 4.44 -7.19 0.39
N LEU A 70 3.24 -6.64 0.51
CA LEU A 70 2.84 -5.83 1.66
C LEU A 70 2.17 -6.73 2.70
N GLU A 71 2.81 -6.90 3.85
CA GLU A 71 2.13 -7.39 5.05
C GLU A 71 1.47 -6.21 5.77
N ILE A 72 0.17 -6.28 6.06
CA ILE A 72 -0.55 -5.20 6.75
C ILE A 72 -1.60 -5.74 7.72
N ALA A 73 -1.76 -5.07 8.87
CA ALA A 73 -2.78 -5.40 9.86
C ALA A 73 -4.13 -4.79 9.48
N THR A 74 -5.18 -5.62 9.48
CA THR A 74 -6.55 -5.27 9.11
C THR A 74 -7.56 -6.06 9.95
N LEU A 75 -8.85 -5.86 9.69
CA LEU A 75 -9.93 -6.66 10.26
C LEU A 75 -10.42 -7.71 9.25
N ASN A 76 -10.51 -8.97 9.68
CA ASN A 76 -11.08 -10.06 8.90
C ASN A 76 -12.62 -9.99 8.85
N GLN A 77 -13.27 -10.99 8.24
CA GLN A 77 -14.73 -10.94 7.94
C GLN A 77 -15.62 -10.94 9.18
N PHE A 78 -15.05 -11.32 10.32
CA PHE A 78 -15.71 -11.36 11.60
C PHE A 78 -15.37 -10.14 12.48
N GLY A 79 -14.72 -9.12 11.91
CA GLY A 79 -14.25 -7.95 12.66
C GLY A 79 -13.11 -8.27 13.63
N LYS A 80 -12.45 -9.43 13.49
CA LYS A 80 -11.29 -9.79 14.30
C LYS A 80 -10.01 -9.31 13.63
N ARG A 81 -9.04 -8.91 14.43
CA ARG A 81 -7.70 -8.53 13.98
C ARG A 81 -7.07 -9.67 13.18
N SER A 82 -6.46 -9.35 12.05
CA SER A 82 -5.73 -10.26 11.19
C SER A 82 -4.60 -9.52 10.49
N LYS A 83 -3.56 -10.25 10.10
CA LYS A 83 -2.57 -9.78 9.13
C LYS A 83 -2.91 -10.38 7.78
N VAL A 84 -2.66 -9.62 6.71
CA VAL A 84 -2.87 -10.07 5.34
C VAL A 84 -1.65 -9.73 4.50
N TYR A 85 -1.43 -10.53 3.45
CA TYR A 85 -0.33 -10.39 2.51
C TYR A 85 -0.89 -9.97 1.15
N VAL A 86 -0.57 -8.75 0.75
CA VAL A 86 -0.98 -8.18 -0.54
C VAL A 86 0.18 -8.32 -1.52
N PRO A 87 0.07 -9.15 -2.57
CA PRO A 87 1.08 -9.21 -3.61
C PRO A 87 1.02 -7.95 -4.48
N LEU A 88 2.16 -7.29 -4.65
CA LEU A 88 2.31 -6.03 -5.36
C LEU A 88 3.22 -6.21 -6.56
N GLN A 89 2.82 -5.62 -7.67
CA GLN A 89 3.64 -5.40 -8.86
C GLN A 89 4.29 -4.03 -8.76
N VAL A 90 5.60 -4.00 -8.98
CA VAL A 90 6.40 -2.79 -8.98
C VAL A 90 6.79 -2.47 -10.42
N ASN A 91 6.37 -1.30 -10.89
CA ASN A 91 6.91 -0.68 -12.08
C ASN A 91 7.62 0.63 -11.68
N GLN A 92 8.37 1.25 -12.59
CA GLN A 92 9.28 2.38 -12.31
C GLN A 92 8.70 3.51 -11.45
N VAL A 93 7.37 3.66 -11.43
CA VAL A 93 6.66 4.73 -10.71
C VAL A 93 5.54 4.21 -9.79
N HIS A 94 5.02 2.99 -10.00
CA HIS A 94 3.85 2.50 -9.29
C HIS A 94 4.12 1.19 -8.55
N ILE A 95 3.49 1.06 -7.39
CA ILE A 95 3.44 -0.16 -6.58
C ILE A 95 1.97 -0.54 -6.43
N GLU A 96 1.50 -1.57 -7.13
CA GLU A 96 0.06 -1.86 -7.28
C GLU A 96 -0.29 -3.33 -7.09
N ALA A 97 -1.49 -3.62 -6.58
CA ALA A 97 -2.13 -4.93 -6.58
C ALA A 97 -3.46 -4.86 -7.34
N HIS A 98 -3.63 -5.71 -8.35
CA HIS A 98 -4.89 -5.85 -9.06
C HIS A 98 -5.77 -6.91 -8.40
N PHE A 99 -6.92 -6.52 -7.87
CA PHE A 99 -7.80 -7.45 -7.13
C PHE A 99 -8.90 -8.05 -8.00
N ASN A 100 -9.56 -7.22 -8.82
CA ASN A 100 -10.53 -7.63 -9.83
C ASN A 100 -10.40 -6.73 -11.05
N ASN A 101 -11.09 -7.05 -12.16
CA ASN A 101 -10.89 -6.39 -13.46
C ASN A 101 -10.99 -4.85 -13.44
N ASN A 102 -11.57 -4.24 -12.39
CA ASN A 102 -11.76 -2.79 -12.30
C ASN A 102 -11.30 -2.17 -10.97
N THR A 103 -10.67 -2.95 -10.07
CA THR A 103 -10.20 -2.47 -8.77
C THR A 103 -8.72 -2.76 -8.59
N THR A 104 -7.97 -1.69 -8.37
CA THR A 104 -6.55 -1.73 -8.06
C THR A 104 -6.34 -1.14 -6.67
N PHE A 105 -5.45 -1.74 -5.88
CA PHE A 105 -4.84 -1.09 -4.74
C PHE A 105 -3.47 -0.58 -5.16
N SER A 106 -3.11 0.63 -4.77
CA SER A 106 -1.77 1.15 -5.05
C SER A 106 -1.20 1.93 -3.88
N ILE A 107 0.12 1.89 -3.74
CA ILE A 107 0.87 2.72 -2.79
C ILE A 107 1.42 3.90 -3.57
N GLN A 108 1.00 5.10 -3.18
CA GLN A 108 1.36 6.35 -3.84
C GLN A 108 2.40 7.09 -3.01
N ASN A 109 3.45 7.59 -3.66
CA ASN A 109 4.42 8.48 -3.05
C ASN A 109 3.88 9.91 -3.09
N CYS A 110 3.68 10.52 -1.93
CA CYS A 110 3.11 11.86 -1.83
C CYS A 110 4.08 12.98 -2.22
N GLN A 111 5.34 12.66 -2.49
CA GLN A 111 6.30 13.57 -3.12
C GLN A 111 6.05 13.74 -4.64
N GLU A 112 5.30 12.83 -5.26
CA GLU A 112 4.90 12.97 -6.65
C GLU A 112 3.81 14.06 -6.78
N ALA A 113 4.00 14.98 -7.74
CA ALA A 113 3.11 16.13 -7.92
C ALA A 113 1.65 15.70 -8.08
N TRP A 114 1.39 14.71 -8.95
CA TRP A 114 0.05 14.19 -9.17
C TRP A 114 -0.59 13.64 -7.89
N ALA A 115 0.16 12.87 -7.09
CA ALA A 115 -0.36 12.30 -5.85
C ALA A 115 -0.69 13.41 -4.84
N SER A 116 0.19 14.39 -4.68
CA SER A 116 0.00 15.52 -3.77
C SER A 116 -1.23 16.39 -4.12
N GLU A 117 -1.54 16.52 -5.41
CA GLU A 117 -2.66 17.32 -5.91
C GLU A 117 -4.00 16.58 -5.84
N ASN A 118 -3.99 15.26 -6.05
CA ASN A 118 -5.22 14.48 -6.25
C ASN A 118 -5.61 13.60 -5.05
N ILE A 119 -4.71 13.41 -4.08
CA ILE A 119 -4.94 12.58 -2.89
C ILE A 119 -4.86 13.49 -1.67
N PRO A 120 -5.99 13.91 -1.06
CA PRO A 120 -5.97 14.85 0.07
C PRO A 120 -5.10 14.38 1.25
N LEU A 121 -5.00 13.07 1.44
CA LEU A 121 -4.18 12.46 2.49
C LEU A 121 -2.68 12.72 2.29
N CYS A 122 -2.22 12.99 1.07
CA CYS A 122 -0.83 13.28 0.79
C CYS A 122 -0.31 14.59 1.37
N GLN A 123 -1.18 15.45 1.91
CA GLN A 123 -0.76 16.66 2.62
C GLN A 123 -0.05 16.35 3.95
N ASN A 124 -0.31 15.17 4.54
CA ASN A 124 0.11 14.83 5.91
C ASN A 124 0.96 13.56 6.00
N HIS A 125 1.16 12.84 4.89
CA HIS A 125 1.81 11.54 4.91
C HIS A 125 2.85 11.40 3.80
N THR A 126 3.85 10.55 4.03
CA THR A 126 4.90 10.29 3.01
C THR A 126 4.39 9.37 1.91
N PHE A 127 3.67 8.33 2.29
CA PHE A 127 3.01 7.41 1.37
C PHE A 127 1.54 7.26 1.72
N VAL A 128 0.71 7.00 0.72
CA VAL A 128 -0.72 6.72 0.91
C VAL A 128 -1.08 5.46 0.15
N GLY A 129 -1.68 4.51 0.85
CA GLY A 129 -2.38 3.41 0.20
C GLY A 129 -3.72 3.90 -0.33
N VAL A 130 -4.00 3.69 -1.61
CA VAL A 130 -5.25 4.09 -2.25
C VAL A 130 -5.93 2.90 -2.91
N ARG A 131 -7.27 2.93 -2.92
CA ARG A 131 -8.07 2.07 -3.78
C ARG A 131 -8.51 2.87 -5.00
N VAL A 132 -8.18 2.37 -6.18
CA VAL A 132 -8.63 2.89 -7.47
C VAL A 132 -9.74 1.98 -7.99
N GLN A 133 -10.87 2.56 -8.36
CA GLN A 133 -11.97 1.85 -9.00
C GLN A 133 -12.40 2.60 -10.26
N ASN A 134 -12.42 1.93 -11.42
CA ASN A 134 -12.73 2.57 -12.71
C ASN A 134 -11.92 3.87 -12.94
N ASN A 135 -10.60 3.83 -12.69
CA ASN A 135 -9.68 4.97 -12.78
C ASN A 135 -9.94 6.14 -11.82
N ASN A 136 -10.85 5.99 -10.85
CA ASN A 136 -11.11 7.00 -9.83
C ASN A 136 -10.55 6.56 -8.48
N ILE A 137 -9.85 7.47 -7.80
CA ILE A 137 -9.39 7.27 -6.43
C ILE A 137 -10.60 7.33 -5.50
N LEU A 138 -10.81 6.26 -4.73
CA LEU A 138 -11.83 6.24 -3.71
C LEU A 138 -11.27 6.86 -2.43
N SER A 139 -11.47 8.16 -2.22
CA SER A 139 -10.93 8.91 -1.08
C SER A 139 -11.31 8.30 0.28
N ASN A 140 -12.49 7.67 0.39
CA ASN A 140 -12.92 6.98 1.61
C ASN A 140 -12.16 5.67 1.89
N CYS A 141 -11.37 5.19 0.93
CA CYS A 141 -10.56 3.99 0.97
C CYS A 141 -9.06 4.29 0.96
N THR A 142 -8.64 5.49 1.38
CA THR A 142 -7.23 5.84 1.50
C THR A 142 -6.74 5.71 2.94
N PHE A 143 -5.47 5.37 3.11
CA PHE A 143 -4.83 5.25 4.41
C PHE A 143 -3.37 5.72 4.36
N GLY A 144 -2.91 6.36 5.43
CA GLY A 144 -1.56 6.90 5.55
C GLY A 144 -0.56 5.81 5.89
N LEU A 145 0.60 5.85 5.22
CA LEU A 145 1.75 4.99 5.45
C LEU A 145 2.98 5.88 5.66
N ASP A 146 3.47 5.92 6.90
CA ASP A 146 4.64 6.74 7.25
C ASP A 146 5.83 5.86 7.58
N PRO A 147 7.01 6.09 6.98
CA PRO A 147 8.20 5.30 7.26
C PRO A 147 8.61 5.39 8.73
N ILE A 148 9.05 4.26 9.28
CA ILE A 148 9.64 4.20 10.62
C ILE A 148 11.16 4.34 10.45
N PHE A 149 11.73 5.44 10.96
CA PHE A 149 13.17 5.73 10.95
C PHE A 149 13.81 5.50 12.31
#